data_AF-A0A4Q4BAP1-F1
#
_entry.id   AF-A0A4Q4BAP1-F1
#
_cell.length_a   1.000
_cell.length_b   1.000
_cell.length_c   1.000
_cell.angle_alpha   90.00
_cell.angle_beta   90.00
_cell.angle_gamma   90.00
#
_symmetry.space_group_name_H-M   'P 1'
#
loop_
_entity.id
_entity.type
_entity.pdbx_description
1 polymer ?
#
loop_
_entity_poly.entity_id
_entity_poly.type
_entity_poly.pdbx_seq_one_letter_code
_entity_poly.pdbx_strand_id
1 'polypeptide(L)'
;MSRAFVNEDAGNDRPDLPELPVPPGPNIVTPHGLASLQARIVQRQADLAALKARPDRLDKLPEAAAERDLRWLEARLKAAVVIDPLQHDLSEVAFGLCVTVIDPDG
;
A
#
# COMPACT_ATOMS: atom_id res chain seq x y z
N MET A 1 -14.53 -39.78 -22.77
CA MET A 1 -15.61 -38.78 -22.57
C MET A 1 -15.00 -37.60 -21.83
N SER A 2 -14.29 -36.72 -22.55
CA SER A 2 -14.79 -35.40 -22.97
C SER A 2 -15.15 -34.49 -21.79
N ARG A 3 -14.29 -33.50 -21.51
CA ARG A 3 -14.53 -32.13 -21.98
C ARG A 3 -13.27 -31.30 -21.80
N ALA A 4 -12.75 -30.87 -22.93
CA ALA A 4 -11.93 -29.67 -23.03
C ALA A 4 -12.75 -28.49 -22.49
N PHE A 5 -12.13 -27.71 -21.61
CA PHE A 5 -12.41 -26.29 -21.51
C PHE A 5 -11.09 -25.59 -21.81
N VAL A 6 -10.94 -25.24 -23.09
CA VAL A 6 -10.06 -24.17 -23.51
C VAL A 6 -10.71 -22.90 -23.01
N ASN A 7 -10.03 -22.18 -22.13
CA ASN A 7 -10.40 -20.80 -21.83
C ASN A 7 -9.57 -19.91 -22.75
N GLU A 8 -10.28 -19.28 -23.67
CA GLU A 8 -9.79 -18.33 -24.66
C GLU A 8 -9.40 -17.02 -23.95
N ASP A 9 -8.23 -16.98 -23.32
CA ASP A 9 -7.61 -15.72 -22.92
C ASP A 9 -6.14 -15.72 -23.32
N ALA A 10 -5.90 -15.32 -24.57
CA ALA A 10 -4.60 -15.03 -25.14
C ALA A 10 -3.97 -13.76 -24.51
N GLY A 11 -3.86 -13.71 -23.18
CA GLY A 11 -3.32 -12.56 -22.43
C GLY A 11 -2.48 -12.90 -21.19
N ASN A 12 -2.35 -14.18 -20.82
CA ASN A 12 -1.97 -14.57 -19.47
C ASN A 12 -0.46 -14.72 -19.18
N ASP A 13 0.39 -13.97 -19.87
CA ASP A 13 1.84 -13.96 -19.60
C ASP A 13 2.19 -13.07 -18.40
N ARG A 14 1.26 -12.90 -17.46
CA ARG A 14 1.42 -12.09 -16.26
C ARG A 14 1.91 -13.00 -15.13
N PRO A 15 3.05 -12.68 -14.50
CA PRO A 15 3.53 -13.46 -13.38
C PRO A 15 2.53 -13.46 -12.22
N ASP A 16 2.23 -14.64 -11.70
CA ASP A 16 1.39 -14.80 -10.52
C ASP A 16 2.23 -14.51 -9.27
N LEU A 17 2.04 -13.31 -8.70
CA LEU A 17 2.68 -12.90 -7.47
C LEU A 17 1.66 -12.98 -6.33
N PRO A 18 2.02 -13.59 -5.19
CA PRO A 18 1.12 -13.62 -4.04
C PRO A 18 0.83 -12.19 -3.58
N GLU A 19 -0.43 -11.94 -3.22
CA GLU A 19 -0.87 -10.64 -2.69
C GLU A 19 -0.20 -10.32 -1.36
N LEU A 20 -0.01 -9.03 -1.09
CA LEU A 20 0.55 -8.57 0.17
C LEU A 20 -0.52 -8.67 1.27
N PRO A 21 -0.19 -9.18 2.47
CA PRO A 21 -1.15 -9.28 3.55
C PRO A 21 -1.63 -7.89 3.98
N VAL A 22 -2.95 -7.72 4.06
CA VAL A 22 -3.58 -6.50 4.58
C VAL A 22 -3.94 -6.75 6.05
N PRO A 23 -3.43 -5.94 7.00
CA PRO A 23 -3.81 -6.08 8.40
C PRO A 23 -5.33 -5.94 8.59
N PRO A 24 -5.94 -6.71 9.51
CA PRO A 24 -7.34 -6.58 9.81
C PRO A 24 -7.62 -5.25 10.54
N GLY A 25 -8.82 -4.71 10.33
CA GLY A 25 -9.28 -3.49 11.01
C GLY A 25 -8.89 -2.17 10.32
N PRO A 26 -9.15 -1.03 10.98
CA PRO A 26 -8.86 0.28 10.42
C PRO A 26 -7.35 0.55 10.35
N ASN A 27 -6.93 1.25 9.31
CA ASN A 27 -5.60 1.83 9.21
C ASN A 27 -5.59 3.21 9.87
N ILE A 28 -5.35 3.27 11.17
CA ILE A 28 -5.28 4.55 11.90
C ILE A 28 -4.02 5.31 11.45
N VAL A 29 -4.20 6.55 11.01
CA VAL A 29 -3.12 7.41 10.48
C VAL A 29 -3.26 8.84 10.96
N THR A 30 -2.16 9.57 11.03
CA THR A 30 -2.18 11.04 11.19
C THR A 30 -2.39 11.72 9.83
N PRO A 31 -2.72 13.03 9.77
CA PRO A 31 -2.81 13.77 8.51
C PRO A 31 -1.52 13.68 7.67
N HIS A 32 -0.36 13.73 8.33
CA HIS A 32 0.94 13.53 7.67
C HIS A 32 1.10 12.10 7.12
N GLY A 33 0.66 11.10 7.87
CA GLY A 33 0.65 9.70 7.44
C GLY A 33 -0.25 9.46 6.22
N LEU A 34 -1.43 10.09 6.18
CA LEU A 34 -2.33 10.05 5.03
C LEU A 34 -1.67 10.67 3.79
N ALA A 35 -1.09 11.86 3.92
CA ALA A 35 -0.39 12.54 2.82
C ALA A 35 0.77 11.69 2.29
N SER A 36 1.54 11.06 3.19
CA SER A 36 2.62 10.15 2.82
C SER A 36 2.12 8.90 2.07
N LEU A 37 0.97 8.35 2.48
CA LEU A 37 0.34 7.21 1.80
C LEU A 37 -0.12 7.58 0.38
N GLN A 38 -0.76 8.74 0.22
CA GLN A 38 -1.16 9.27 -1.09
C GLN A 38 0.05 9.52 -2.00
N ALA A 39 1.11 10.14 -1.47
CA ALA A 39 2.35 10.37 -2.21
C ALA A 39 2.99 9.06 -2.68
N ARG A 40 3.00 8.02 -1.83
CA ARG A 40 3.49 6.70 -2.21
C ARG A 40 2.68 6.08 -3.35
N ILE A 41 1.37 6.23 -3.35
CA ILE A 41 0.51 5.77 -4.46
C ILE A 41 0.88 6.46 -5.76
N VAL A 42 0.95 7.80 -5.75
CA VAL A 42 1.34 8.59 -6.93
C VAL A 42 2.72 8.16 -7.44
N GLN A 43 3.69 8.00 -6.54
CA GLN A 43 5.03 7.54 -6.91
C GLN A 43 5.01 6.13 -7.51
N ARG A 44 4.25 5.19 -6.93
CA ARG A 44 4.15 3.83 -7.47
C ARG A 44 3.44 3.79 -8.83
N GLN A 45 2.47 4.66 -9.07
CA GLN A 45 1.83 4.82 -10.39
C GLN A 45 2.83 5.32 -11.43
N ALA A 46 3.65 6.32 -11.08
CA ALA A 46 4.71 6.84 -11.95
C ALA A 46 5.74 5.76 -12.28
N ASP A 47 6.18 4.99 -11.28
CA ASP A 47 7.07 3.85 -11.48
C ASP A 47 6.45 2.81 -12.41
N LEU A 48 5.19 2.42 -12.20
CA LEU A 48 4.50 1.49 -13.09
C LEU A 48 4.44 2.00 -14.53
N ALA A 49 4.14 3.28 -14.72
CA ALA A 49 4.14 3.91 -16.05
C ALA A 49 5.53 3.86 -16.70
N ALA A 50 6.58 4.17 -15.95
CA ALA A 50 7.96 4.08 -16.42
C ALA A 50 8.33 2.63 -16.79
N LEU A 51 7.97 1.64 -15.95
CA LEU A 51 8.24 0.22 -16.22
C LEU A 51 7.58 -0.23 -17.54
N LYS A 52 6.33 0.18 -17.77
CA LYS A 52 5.55 -0.12 -19.00
C LYS A 52 6.09 0.56 -20.26
N ALA A 53 6.75 1.71 -20.11
CA ALA A 53 7.32 2.48 -21.22
C ALA A 53 8.71 2.01 -21.66
N ARG A 54 9.35 1.06 -20.93
CA ARG A 54 10.68 0.57 -21.28
C ARG A 54 10.65 -0.21 -22.61
N PRO A 55 11.64 0.01 -23.50
CA PRO A 55 11.72 -0.71 -24.77
C PRO A 55 12.03 -2.20 -24.58
N ASP A 56 12.84 -2.55 -23.57
CA ASP A 56 13.30 -3.92 -23.32
C ASP A 56 12.40 -4.66 -22.30
N ARG A 57 11.08 -4.64 -22.56
CA ARG A 57 10.05 -5.21 -21.68
C ARG A 57 9.88 -6.73 -21.90
N LEU A 58 10.95 -7.49 -21.67
CA LEU A 58 10.94 -8.96 -21.80
C LEU A 58 10.39 -9.66 -20.55
N ASP A 59 10.59 -9.05 -19.37
CA ASP A 59 10.08 -9.55 -18.09
C ASP A 59 8.98 -8.62 -17.55
N LYS A 60 7.81 -9.19 -17.23
CA LYS A 60 6.65 -8.49 -16.65
C LYS A 60 6.60 -8.54 -15.13
N LEU A 61 7.52 -9.25 -14.46
CA LEU A 61 7.61 -9.35 -13.00
C LEU A 61 7.66 -7.97 -12.32
N PRO A 62 8.46 -6.99 -12.79
CA PRO A 62 8.52 -5.68 -12.14
C PRO A 62 7.18 -4.94 -12.16
N GLU A 63 6.43 -5.04 -13.25
CA GLU A 63 5.11 -4.42 -13.38
C GLU A 63 4.07 -5.13 -12.53
N ALA A 64 4.09 -6.46 -12.53
CA ALA A 64 3.21 -7.25 -11.67
C ALA A 64 3.43 -6.91 -10.19
N ALA A 65 4.69 -6.72 -9.78
CA ALA A 65 5.04 -6.30 -8.43
C ALA A 65 4.55 -4.88 -8.11
N ALA A 66 4.80 -3.91 -9.01
CA ALA A 66 4.33 -2.53 -8.83
C ALA A 66 2.80 -2.44 -8.77
N GLU A 67 2.09 -3.23 -9.58
CA GLU A 67 0.63 -3.29 -9.55
C GLU A 67 0.09 -3.95 -8.27
N ARG A 68 0.76 -4.98 -7.75
CA ARG A 68 0.44 -5.57 -6.45
C ARG A 68 0.62 -4.56 -5.32
N ASP A 69 1.74 -3.85 -5.32
CA ASP A 69 2.04 -2.83 -4.31
C ASP A 69 1.00 -1.70 -4.34
N LEU A 70 0.56 -1.28 -5.54
CA LEU A 70 -0.53 -0.31 -5.70
C LEU A 70 -1.84 -0.81 -5.08
N ARG A 71 -2.27 -2.05 -5.39
CA ARG A 71 -3.48 -2.63 -4.79
C ARG A 71 -3.40 -2.64 -3.26
N TRP A 72 -2.25 -2.97 -2.69
CA TRP A 72 -2.05 -2.95 -1.24
C TRP A 72 -2.11 -1.53 -0.67
N LEU A 73 -1.46 -0.56 -1.30
CA LEU A 73 -1.49 0.84 -0.87
C LEU A 73 -2.91 1.42 -0.94
N GLU A 74 -3.65 1.12 -1.99
CA GLU A 74 -5.05 1.52 -2.16
C GLU A 74 -5.95 0.88 -1.09
N ALA A 75 -5.73 -0.40 -0.76
CA ALA A 75 -6.44 -1.06 0.34
C ALA A 75 -6.16 -0.36 1.69
N ARG A 76 -4.90 0.00 1.95
CA ARG A 76 -4.50 0.76 3.15
C ARG A 76 -5.11 2.16 3.17
N LEU A 77 -5.22 2.82 2.02
CA LEU A 77 -5.83 4.15 1.91
C LEU A 77 -7.34 4.06 2.16
N LYS A 78 -8.01 3.07 1.58
CA LYS A 78 -9.45 2.83 1.77
C LYS A 78 -9.80 2.54 3.23
N ALA A 79 -8.92 1.83 3.95
CA ALA A 79 -9.09 1.54 5.36
C ALA A 79 -8.64 2.69 6.28
N ALA A 80 -8.18 3.82 5.75
CA ALA A 80 -7.59 4.89 6.55
C ALA A 80 -8.62 5.58 7.45
N VAL A 81 -8.29 5.69 8.74
CA VAL A 81 -9.01 6.52 9.72
C VAL A 81 -8.04 7.59 10.20
N VAL A 82 -8.32 8.84 9.84
CA VAL A 82 -7.44 9.97 10.16
C VAL A 82 -7.72 10.45 11.58
N ILE A 83 -6.69 10.47 12.41
CA ILE A 83 -6.70 11.08 13.74
C ILE A 83 -5.71 12.23 13.73
N ASP A 84 -6.19 13.45 13.94
CA ASP A 84 -5.34 14.63 14.06
C ASP A 84 -4.86 14.78 15.52
N PRO A 85 -3.56 14.55 15.80
CA PRO A 85 -3.04 14.64 17.17
C PRO A 85 -3.16 16.05 17.76
N LEU A 86 -3.29 17.09 16.93
CA LEU A 86 -3.49 18.47 17.41
C LEU A 86 -4.85 18.68 18.10
N GLN A 87 -5.78 17.73 17.94
CA GLN A 87 -7.11 17.77 18.57
C GLN A 87 -7.16 16.99 19.87
N HIS A 88 -6.10 16.27 20.24
CA HIS A 88 -6.07 15.52 21.49
C HIS A 88 -5.83 16.43 22.69
N ASP A 89 -6.45 16.06 23.82
CA ASP A 89 -6.02 16.54 25.12
C ASP A 89 -4.61 15.99 25.42
N LEU A 90 -3.74 16.83 25.97
CA LEU A 90 -2.37 16.49 26.34
C LEU A 90 -2.26 15.98 27.78
N SER A 91 -3.39 15.85 28.49
CA SER A 91 -3.46 15.23 29.82
C SER A 91 -3.31 13.70 29.79
N GLU A 92 -3.49 13.07 28.63
CA GLU A 92 -3.40 11.63 28.42
C GLU A 92 -2.53 11.28 27.21
N VAL A 93 -2.00 10.04 27.18
CA VAL A 93 -1.27 9.52 26.01
C VAL A 93 -2.26 9.02 24.98
N ALA A 94 -2.09 9.48 23.73
CA ALA A 94 -2.95 9.10 22.60
C ALA A 94 -2.14 8.85 21.33
N PHE A 95 -2.78 8.20 20.35
CA PHE A 95 -2.15 7.92 19.05
C PHE A 95 -1.68 9.21 18.36
N GLY A 96 -0.47 9.19 17.82
CA GLY A 96 0.11 10.33 17.11
C GLY A 96 0.71 11.42 18.01
N LEU A 97 0.57 11.34 19.34
CA LEU A 97 1.26 12.22 20.27
C LEU A 97 2.71 11.80 20.47
N CYS A 98 3.59 12.77 20.67
CA CYS A 98 4.96 12.56 21.14
C CYS A 98 4.96 12.64 22.67
N VAL A 99 5.56 11.65 23.33
CA VAL A 99 5.66 11.59 24.79
C VAL A 99 7.12 11.55 25.17
N THR A 100 7.50 12.41 26.11
CA THR A 100 8.82 12.36 26.75
C THR A 100 8.67 11.66 28.09
N VAL A 101 9.51 10.66 28.32
CA VAL A 101 9.60 9.93 29.59
C VAL A 101 10.99 10.13 30.18
N ILE A 102 11.08 10.04 31.50
CA ILE A 102 12.34 10.07 32.26
C ILE A 102 12.36 8.87 33.19
N ASP A 103 13.51 8.23 33.32
CA ASP A 103 13.66 7.15 34.29
C ASP A 103 13.74 7.74 35.72
N PRO A 104 13.52 6.92 36.78
CA PRO A 104 13.62 7.41 38.15
C PRO A 104 14.97 8.05 38.49
N ASP A 105 16.03 7.68 37.77
CA ASP A 105 17.40 8.14 37.97
C ASP A 105 17.79 9.34 37.08
N GLY A 106 16.87 9.82 36.22
CA GLY A 106 17.09 10.95 35.30
C GLY A 106 17.36 10.55 33.87
#